data_AF-A0A0J1JQS9-F1
#
_entry.id   AF-A0A0J1JQS9-F1
#
_cell.length_a   1.000
_cell.length_b   1.000
_cell.length_c   1.000
_cell.angle_alpha   90.00
_cell.angle_beta   90.00
_cell.angle_gamma   90.00
#
_symmetry.space_group_name_H-M   'P 1'
#
loop_
_entity.id
_entity.type
_entity.pdbx_description
1 polymer ?
#
loop_
_entity_poly.entity_id
_entity_poly.type
_entity_poly.pdbx_seq_one_letter_code
_entity_poly.pdbx_strand_id
1 'polypeptide(L)'
;MNIWILSSGFLGIFTTLIHIFAGQIDPVKPFLQSDLKVVPKATLLACWHLVSATLLTSSLLLSYTGLYSVELLYLPAQLVGLLYVLFALVFFVVGWYFFGSKVFIKLPQWGLLLPVGLLANYGAM
;
A
#
# COMPACT_ATOMS: atom_id res chain seq x y z
N MET A 1 -7.92 10.06 -20.97
CA MET A 1 -7.20 9.10 -20.11
C MET A 1 -6.01 9.82 -19.49
N ASN A 2 -5.86 9.75 -18.18
CA ASN A 2 -4.71 10.30 -17.45
C ASN A 2 -3.76 9.14 -17.14
N ILE A 3 -2.66 9.06 -17.92
CA ILE A 3 -1.75 7.91 -17.89
C ILE A 3 -1.02 7.76 -16.54
N TRP A 4 -0.74 8.88 -15.86
CA TRP A 4 -0.06 8.88 -14.57
C TRP A 4 -0.93 8.27 -13.47
N ILE A 5 -2.18 8.75 -13.34
CA ILE A 5 -3.14 8.21 -12.37
C ILE A 5 -3.50 6.76 -12.72
N LEU A 6 -3.65 6.43 -14.01
CA LEU A 6 -3.94 5.06 -14.42
C LEU A 6 -2.79 4.09 -14.08
N SER A 7 -1.55 4.52 -14.30
CA SER A 7 -0.36 3.73 -13.95
C SER A 7 -0.27 3.53 -12.43
N SER A 8 -0.61 4.57 -11.65
CA SER A 8 -0.74 4.46 -10.19
C SER A 8 -1.79 3.41 -9.79
N GLY A 9 -2.96 3.43 -10.43
CA GLY A 9 -4.03 2.46 -10.20
C GLY A 9 -3.61 1.01 -10.46
N PHE A 10 -3.01 0.73 -11.62
CA PHE A 10 -2.55 -0.63 -11.94
C PHE A 10 -1.40 -1.10 -11.06
N LEU A 11 -0.43 -0.22 -10.75
CA LEU A 11 0.62 -0.53 -9.81
C LEU A 11 0.06 -0.79 -8.40
N GLY A 12 -0.98 -0.05 -8.01
CA GLY A 12 -1.73 -0.26 -6.77
C GLY A 12 -2.42 -1.62 -6.73
N ILE A 13 -3.09 -2.04 -7.82
CA ILE A 13 -3.71 -3.37 -7.94
C ILE A 13 -2.62 -4.46 -7.79
N PHE A 14 -1.52 -4.32 -8.51
CA PHE A 14 -0.39 -5.24 -8.41
C PHE A 14 0.17 -5.32 -6.98
N THR A 15 0.35 -4.17 -6.33
CA THR A 15 0.79 -4.07 -4.92
C THR A 15 -0.21 -4.76 -3.98
N THR A 16 -1.51 -4.59 -4.22
CA THR A 16 -2.58 -5.24 -3.46
C THR A 16 -2.52 -6.76 -3.58
N LEU A 17 -2.32 -7.28 -4.78
CA LEU A 17 -2.19 -8.72 -5.02
C LEU A 17 -0.95 -9.29 -4.31
N ILE A 18 0.20 -8.62 -4.41
CA ILE A 18 1.41 -9.01 -3.67
C ILE A 18 1.14 -9.00 -2.17
N HIS A 19 0.52 -7.95 -1.64
CA HIS A 19 0.17 -7.86 -0.22
C HIS A 19 -0.72 -9.04 0.20
N ILE A 20 -1.82 -9.30 -0.51
CA ILE A 20 -2.77 -10.36 -0.13
C ILE A 20 -2.17 -11.76 -0.22
N PHE A 21 -1.35 -12.05 -1.24
CA PHE A 21 -0.86 -13.41 -1.50
C PHE A 21 0.57 -13.64 -1.00
N ALA A 22 1.55 -12.89 -1.52
CA ALA A 22 2.95 -13.07 -1.13
C ALA A 22 3.19 -12.60 0.31
N GLY A 23 2.51 -11.53 0.72
CA GLY A 23 2.54 -11.02 2.07
C GLY A 23 2.02 -12.00 3.14
N GLN A 24 1.38 -13.11 2.79
CA GLN A 24 1.01 -14.12 3.79
C GLN A 24 2.23 -14.87 4.35
N ILE A 25 3.30 -14.99 3.56
CA ILE A 25 4.40 -15.92 3.82
C ILE A 25 5.27 -15.43 4.98
N ASP A 26 5.75 -14.19 4.92
CA ASP A 26 6.76 -13.68 5.85
C ASP A 26 6.19 -12.91 7.06
N PRO A 27 5.16 -12.07 6.93
CA PRO A 27 4.57 -11.42 8.10
C PRO A 27 3.41 -12.23 8.70
N VAL A 28 2.40 -12.67 7.92
CA VAL A 28 1.15 -13.18 8.49
C VAL A 28 1.30 -14.55 9.15
N LYS A 29 1.76 -15.56 8.41
CA LYS A 29 1.91 -16.91 8.93
C LYS A 29 2.80 -16.94 10.19
N PRO A 30 3.96 -16.25 10.22
CA PRO A 30 4.82 -16.27 11.40
C PRO A 30 4.18 -15.63 12.64
N PHE A 31 3.49 -14.48 12.53
CA PHE A 31 2.86 -13.90 13.73
C PHE A 31 1.65 -14.73 14.20
N LEU A 32 0.92 -15.39 13.29
CA LEU A 32 -0.17 -16.30 13.67
C LEU A 32 0.35 -17.54 14.41
N GLN A 33 1.55 -18.01 14.07
CA GLN A 33 2.22 -19.14 14.70
C GLN A 33 3.02 -18.76 15.96
N SER A 34 3.20 -17.47 16.24
CA SER A 34 3.91 -16.99 17.43
C SER A 34 3.13 -17.21 18.74
N ASP A 35 3.83 -17.04 19.87
CA ASP A 35 3.27 -17.13 21.22
C ASP A 35 2.45 -15.89 21.66
N LEU A 36 2.08 -15.01 20.73
CA LEU A 36 1.20 -13.88 21.02
C LEU A 36 -0.14 -14.36 21.59
N LYS A 37 -0.61 -13.63 22.62
CA LYS A 37 -1.97 -13.80 23.16
C LYS A 37 -3.01 -13.67 22.04
N VAL A 38 -4.12 -14.37 22.20
CA VAL A 38 -5.19 -14.46 21.17
C VAL A 38 -5.70 -13.10 20.72
N VAL A 39 -5.90 -12.15 21.65
CA VAL A 39 -6.42 -10.81 21.31
C VAL A 39 -5.46 -10.02 20.42
N PRO A 40 -4.19 -9.76 20.79
CA PRO A 40 -3.22 -9.11 19.88
C PRO A 40 -3.09 -9.80 18.52
N LYS A 41 -3.09 -11.14 18.50
CA LYS A 41 -3.00 -11.93 17.27
C LYS A 41 -4.20 -11.68 16.34
N ALA A 42 -5.41 -11.69 16.89
CA ALA A 42 -6.63 -11.38 16.16
C ALA A 42 -6.65 -9.93 15.67
N THR A 43 -6.19 -8.97 16.48
CA THR A 43 -6.08 -7.56 16.10
C THR A 43 -5.11 -7.35 14.93
N LEU A 44 -3.93 -7.98 14.96
CA LEU A 44 -2.97 -7.90 13.85
C LEU A 44 -3.52 -8.49 12.55
N LEU A 45 -4.25 -9.61 12.64
CA LEU A 45 -4.92 -10.19 11.47
C LEU A 45 -6.03 -9.27 10.94
N ALA A 46 -6.80 -8.61 11.81
CA ALA A 46 -7.77 -7.62 11.39
C ALA A 46 -7.08 -6.44 10.68
N CYS A 47 -6.02 -5.87 11.26
CA CYS A 47 -5.22 -4.79 10.65
C CYS A 47 -4.69 -5.19 9.27
N TRP A 48 -4.25 -6.43 9.10
CA TRP A 48 -3.83 -6.96 7.81
C TRP A 48 -4.93 -6.85 6.74
N HIS A 49 -6.15 -7.29 7.07
CA HIS A 49 -7.29 -7.23 6.14
C HIS A 49 -7.80 -5.81 5.91
N LEU A 50 -7.75 -4.94 6.92
CA LEU A 50 -8.07 -3.52 6.75
C LEU A 50 -7.13 -2.85 5.75
N VAL A 51 -5.83 -3.15 5.81
CA VAL A 51 -4.86 -2.67 4.81
C VAL A 51 -5.18 -3.26 3.43
N SER A 52 -5.47 -4.56 3.33
CA SER A 52 -5.85 -5.19 2.05
C SER A 52 -7.05 -4.50 1.39
N ALA A 53 -8.10 -4.23 2.16
CA ALA A 53 -9.30 -3.54 1.66
C ALA A 53 -9.00 -2.10 1.24
N THR A 54 -8.17 -1.39 2.02
CA THR A 54 -7.76 -0.02 1.72
C THR A 54 -6.95 0.05 0.43
N LEU A 55 -5.98 -0.85 0.24
CA LEU A 55 -5.16 -0.91 -0.98
C LEU A 55 -6.02 -1.22 -2.20
N LEU A 56 -6.92 -2.21 -2.11
CA LEU A 56 -7.79 -2.59 -3.22
C LEU A 56 -8.70 -1.44 -3.65
N THR A 57 -9.43 -0.86 -2.70
CA THR A 57 -10.40 0.21 -2.98
C THR A 57 -9.72 1.47 -3.51
N SER A 58 -8.58 1.85 -2.92
CA SER A 58 -7.75 2.95 -3.42
C SER A 58 -7.29 2.73 -4.85
N SER A 59 -6.82 1.51 -5.16
CA SER A 59 -6.32 1.18 -6.50
C SER A 59 -7.43 1.16 -7.55
N LEU A 60 -8.65 0.74 -7.17
CA LEU A 60 -9.83 0.82 -8.04
C LEU A 60 -10.23 2.28 -8.30
N LEU A 61 -10.22 3.14 -7.28
CA LEU A 61 -10.47 4.58 -7.43
C LEU A 61 -9.47 5.21 -8.41
N LEU A 62 -8.18 4.96 -8.22
CA LEU A 62 -7.13 5.48 -9.09
C LEU A 62 -7.26 4.94 -10.52
N SER A 63 -7.53 3.65 -10.69
CA SER A 63 -7.72 3.05 -12.03
C SER A 63 -8.91 3.68 -12.75
N TYR A 64 -10.04 3.85 -12.06
CA TYR A 64 -11.24 4.49 -12.61
C TYR A 64 -10.97 5.96 -12.98
N THR A 65 -10.35 6.71 -12.07
CA THR A 65 -10.00 8.13 -12.26
C THR A 65 -9.06 8.31 -13.46
N GLY A 66 -8.03 7.46 -13.56
CA GLY A 66 -7.08 7.49 -14.67
C GLY A 66 -7.71 7.11 -16.00
N LEU A 67 -8.50 6.04 -16.04
CA LEU A 67 -9.14 5.55 -17.26
C LEU A 67 -10.07 6.60 -17.87
N TYR A 68 -10.98 7.16 -17.06
CA TYR A 68 -12.01 8.08 -17.52
C TYR A 68 -11.62 9.56 -17.40
N SER A 69 -10.48 9.88 -16.77
CA SER A 69 -10.02 11.27 -16.56
C SER A 69 -11.05 12.15 -15.86
N VAL A 70 -11.71 11.59 -14.84
CA VAL A 70 -12.75 12.29 -14.08
C VAL A 70 -12.10 13.34 -13.18
N GLU A 71 -12.04 14.59 -13.62
CA GLU A 71 -11.38 15.70 -12.91
C GLU A 71 -11.92 15.90 -11.48
N LEU A 72 -13.22 15.67 -11.26
CA LEU A 72 -13.84 15.72 -9.92
C LEU A 72 -13.17 14.78 -8.91
N LEU A 73 -12.51 13.71 -9.38
CA LEU A 73 -11.83 12.73 -8.55
C LEU A 73 -10.33 13.03 -8.34
N TYR A 74 -9.80 14.14 -8.86
CA TYR A 74 -8.36 14.44 -8.76
C TYR A 74 -7.96 14.75 -7.32
N LEU A 75 -8.74 15.53 -6.57
CA LEU A 75 -8.49 15.75 -5.14
C LEU A 75 -8.53 14.44 -4.33
N PRO A 76 -9.57 13.57 -4.46
CA PRO A 76 -9.53 12.22 -3.89
C PRO A 76 -8.30 11.39 -4.30
N ALA A 77 -7.89 11.45 -5.57
CA ALA A 77 -6.70 10.76 -6.05
C ALA A 77 -5.41 11.28 -5.40
N GLN A 78 -5.28 12.59 -5.18
CA GLN A 78 -4.17 13.18 -4.43
C GLN A 78 -4.17 12.72 -2.96
N LEU A 79 -5.32 12.70 -2.29
CA LEU A 79 -5.42 12.23 -0.91
C LEU A 79 -5.05 10.74 -0.78
N VAL A 80 -5.48 9.91 -1.73
CA VAL A 80 -5.04 8.52 -1.82
C VAL A 80 -3.53 8.45 -2.12
N GLY A 81 -3.02 9.28 -3.02
CA GLY A 81 -1.61 9.36 -3.32
C GLY A 81 -0.78 9.68 -2.07
N LEU A 82 -1.20 10.68 -1.30
CA LEU A 82 -0.61 11.04 -0.01
C LEU A 82 -0.66 9.88 0.98
N LEU A 83 -1.78 9.17 1.08
CA LEU A 83 -1.92 7.98 1.94
C LEU A 83 -0.86 6.91 1.60
N TYR A 84 -0.62 6.65 0.32
CA TYR A 84 0.42 5.70 -0.12
C TYR A 84 1.83 6.18 0.22
N VAL A 85 2.11 7.48 0.09
CA VAL A 85 3.39 8.07 0.52
C VAL A 85 3.57 7.90 2.03
N LEU A 86 2.53 8.14 2.83
CA LEU A 86 2.57 7.94 4.28
C LEU A 86 2.77 6.48 4.64
N PHE A 87 2.11 5.53 3.98
CA PHE A 87 2.36 4.10 4.18
C PHE A 87 3.80 3.72 3.85
N ALA A 88 4.35 4.22 2.73
CA ALA A 88 5.74 3.98 2.37
C ALA A 88 6.68 4.53 3.44
N LEU A 89 6.41 5.73 3.96
CA LEU A 89 7.20 6.34 5.03
C LEU A 89 7.13 5.50 6.32
N VAL A 90 5.96 5.01 6.71
CA VAL A 90 5.80 4.14 7.89
C VAL A 90 6.65 2.88 7.74
N PHE A 91 6.58 2.17 6.61
CA PHE A 91 7.41 0.99 6.36
C PHE A 91 8.91 1.33 6.34
N PHE A 92 9.29 2.45 5.75
CA PHE A 92 10.69 2.87 5.72
C PHE A 92 11.21 3.18 7.12
N VAL A 93 10.49 4.00 7.91
CA VAL A 93 10.90 4.41 9.27
C VAL A 93 10.93 3.21 10.22
N VAL A 94 9.90 2.38 10.23
CA VAL A 94 9.86 1.17 11.07
C VAL A 94 10.94 0.18 10.65
N GLY A 95 11.11 -0.04 9.35
CA GLY A 95 12.14 -0.93 8.84
C GLY A 95 13.54 -0.43 9.14
N TRP A 96 13.77 0.87 9.06
CA TRP A 96 15.04 1.49 9.45
C TRP A 96 15.31 1.33 10.94
N TYR A 97 14.30 1.56 11.78
CA TYR A 97 14.41 1.40 13.24
C TYR A 97 14.80 -0.03 13.63
N PHE A 98 14.20 -1.06 13.02
CA PHE A 98 14.48 -2.46 13.36
C PHE A 98 15.69 -3.07 12.61
N PHE A 99 15.98 -2.61 11.41
CA PHE A 99 16.93 -3.29 10.51
C PHE A 99 18.04 -2.38 9.93
N GLY A 100 18.01 -1.07 10.19
CA GLY A 100 18.94 -0.10 9.63
C GLY A 100 18.96 -0.16 8.10
N SER A 101 20.16 -0.18 7.52
CA SER A 101 20.34 -0.30 6.06
C SER A 101 19.79 -1.61 5.47
N LYS A 102 19.48 -2.64 6.29
CA LYS A 102 18.86 -3.86 5.79
C LYS A 102 17.36 -3.69 5.48
N VAL A 103 16.77 -2.51 5.72
CA VAL A 103 15.38 -2.19 5.35
C VAL A 103 15.10 -2.43 3.86
N PHE A 104 16.08 -2.18 3.00
CA PHE A 104 15.99 -2.36 1.55
C PHE A 104 15.73 -3.82 1.14
N ILE A 105 15.99 -4.78 2.03
CA ILE A 105 15.84 -6.21 1.77
C ILE A 105 14.80 -6.84 2.70
N LYS A 106 14.78 -6.48 3.98
CA LYS A 106 13.94 -7.11 5.00
C LYS A 106 12.51 -6.58 5.08
N LEU A 107 12.29 -5.33 4.67
CA LEU A 107 10.98 -4.69 4.70
C LEU A 107 10.77 -3.84 3.44
N PRO A 108 10.74 -4.46 2.24
CA PRO A 108 10.78 -3.76 0.95
C PRO A 108 9.44 -3.13 0.51
N GLN A 109 8.40 -3.15 1.34
CA GLN A 109 7.04 -2.70 1.00
C GLN A 109 7.01 -1.23 0.52
N TRP A 110 7.84 -0.37 1.10
CA TRP A 110 7.95 1.04 0.70
C TRP A 110 8.30 1.22 -0.78
N GLY A 111 9.02 0.27 -1.38
CA GLY A 111 9.46 0.32 -2.78
C GLY A 111 8.32 0.25 -3.80
N LEU A 112 7.20 -0.40 -3.47
CA LEU A 112 6.00 -0.43 -4.32
C LEU A 112 4.99 0.64 -3.91
N LEU A 113 4.87 0.93 -2.61
CA LEU A 113 3.92 1.93 -2.11
C LEU A 113 4.29 3.34 -2.55
N LEU A 114 5.58 3.71 -2.50
CA LEU A 114 6.02 5.06 -2.82
C LEU A 114 5.73 5.45 -4.28
N PRO A 115 6.06 4.65 -5.31
CA PRO A 115 5.74 5.01 -6.68
C PRO A 115 4.25 5.14 -6.95
N VAL A 116 3.38 4.33 -6.34
CA VAL A 116 1.92 4.49 -6.46
C VAL A 116 1.50 5.87 -6.00
N GLY A 117 1.97 6.28 -4.81
CA GLY A 117 1.66 7.59 -4.24
C GLY A 117 2.18 8.76 -5.08
N LEU A 118 3.41 8.67 -5.58
CA LEU A 118 4.01 9.72 -6.41
C LEU A 118 3.30 9.88 -7.76
N LEU A 119 2.94 8.77 -8.42
CA LEU A 119 2.23 8.78 -9.69
C LEU A 119 0.82 9.36 -9.55
N ALA A 120 0.09 9.02 -8.49
CA ALA A 120 -1.24 9.56 -8.22
C ALA A 120 -1.20 11.08 -8.00
N ASN A 121 -0.28 11.55 -7.14
CA ASN A 121 -0.13 12.97 -6.85
C ASN A 121 0.29 13.76 -8.10
N TYR A 122 1.32 13.29 -8.81
CA TYR A 122 1.79 13.97 -10.03
C TYR A 122 0.73 14.02 -11.12
N GLY A 123 0.00 12.92 -11.32
CA GLY A 123 -1.05 12.87 -12.33
C GLY A 123 -2.26 13.75 -12.02
N ALA A 124 -2.50 14.08 -10.76
CA ALA A 124 -3.65 14.86 -10.31
C ALA A 124 -3.32 16.33 -10.04
N MET A 125 -2.07 16.77 -10.28
CA MET A 125 -1.66 18.18 -10.32
C MET A 125 -2.02 18.81 -11.67
#